data_AF-A0A2S8VUZ7-F1
#
_entry.id   AF-A0A2S8VUZ7-F1
#
_cell.length_a   1.000
_cell.length_b   1.000
_cell.length_c   1.000
_cell.angle_alpha   90.00
_cell.angle_beta   90.00
_cell.angle_gamma   90.00
#
_symmetry.space_group_name_H-M   'P 1'
#
loop_
_entity.id
_entity.type
_entity.pdbx_description
1 polymer ?
#
loop_
_entity_poly.entity_id
_entity_poly.type
_entity_poly.pdbx_seq_one_letter_code
_entity_poly.pdbx_strand_id
1 'polypeptide(L)'
;MNTATKTAAANQKKMDDLTVGLCALTVVGVSVTAATPFRPAAWGQAPSIGEVVLAAGLAVFLALHTLYWWRGLDEAAKEAHKWAWWWGGNLGLVGGGAVVIAAANGADLLPAQAPHSDAAMVAVGVVGVLVAQVLGYTIAWCGWWMARR
;
A
#
# COMPACT_ATOMS: atom_id res chain seq x y z
N MET A 1 39.91 -2.38 -3.80
CA MET A 1 38.45 -2.50 -3.60
C MET A 1 38.06 -1.57 -2.47
N ASN A 2 37.36 -0.49 -2.80
CA ASN A 2 37.26 0.70 -1.95
C ASN A 2 36.07 0.55 -0.99
N THR A 3 36.04 1.33 0.10
CA THR A 3 35.02 1.24 1.16
C THR A 3 33.60 1.36 0.60
N ALA A 4 33.38 2.26 -0.37
CA ALA A 4 32.09 2.44 -1.05
C ALA A 4 31.61 1.17 -1.79
N THR A 5 32.51 0.46 -2.47
CA THR A 5 32.17 -0.81 -3.15
C THR A 5 31.81 -1.93 -2.18
N LYS A 6 32.40 -1.94 -0.98
CA LYS A 6 32.02 -2.91 0.08
C LYS A 6 30.62 -2.61 0.64
N THR A 7 30.29 -1.33 0.83
CA THR A 7 28.98 -0.91 1.34
C THR A 7 27.86 -1.22 0.34
N ALA A 8 28.09 -0.99 -0.95
CA ALA A 8 27.12 -1.33 -2.00
C ALA A 8 26.84 -2.84 -2.07
N ALA A 9 27.89 -3.66 -2.05
CA ALA A 9 27.76 -5.13 -2.04
C ALA A 9 27.03 -5.65 -0.79
N ALA A 10 27.26 -5.05 0.38
CA ALA A 10 26.59 -5.42 1.62
C ALA A 10 25.08 -5.09 1.58
N ASN A 11 24.70 -3.95 0.99
CA ASN A 11 23.29 -3.57 0.84
C ASN A 11 22.56 -4.48 -0.16
N GLN A 12 23.20 -4.82 -1.28
CA GLN A 12 22.64 -5.74 -2.27
C GLN A 12 22.38 -7.12 -1.65
N LYS A 13 23.37 -7.69 -0.97
CA LYS A 13 23.21 -8.96 -0.25
C LYS A 13 22.06 -8.92 0.75
N LYS A 14 21.88 -7.80 1.46
CA LYS A 14 20.79 -7.62 2.43
C LYS A 14 19.41 -7.63 1.77
N MET A 15 19.28 -7.07 0.56
CA MET A 15 18.03 -7.11 -0.22
C MET A 15 17.75 -8.51 -0.77
N ASP A 16 18.79 -9.22 -1.21
CA ASP A 16 18.67 -10.61 -1.68
C ASP A 16 18.21 -11.53 -0.54
N ASP A 17 18.81 -11.40 0.66
CA ASP A 17 18.41 -12.14 1.86
C ASP A 17 16.94 -11.85 2.26
N LEU A 18 16.48 -10.60 2.08
CA LEU A 18 15.09 -10.17 2.33
C LEU A 18 14.10 -10.77 1.33
N THR A 19 14.51 -10.85 0.06
CA THR A 19 13.74 -11.45 -1.03
C THR A 19 13.59 -12.95 -0.83
N VAL A 20 14.69 -13.63 -0.46
CA VAL A 20 14.68 -15.06 -0.12
C VAL A 20 13.81 -15.32 1.11
N GLY A 21 13.89 -14.44 2.14
CA GLY A 21 13.02 -14.49 3.31
C GLY A 21 11.53 -14.39 2.95
N LEU A 22 11.18 -13.49 2.02
CA LEU A 22 9.81 -13.36 1.53
C LEU A 22 9.35 -14.60 0.76
N CYS A 23 10.19 -15.16 -0.12
CA CYS A 23 9.89 -16.41 -0.83
C CYS A 23 9.65 -17.56 0.15
N ALA A 24 10.49 -17.71 1.18
CA ALA A 24 10.29 -18.73 2.21
C ALA A 24 8.98 -18.50 3.01
N LEU A 25 8.68 -17.24 3.34
CA LEU A 25 7.42 -16.85 4.00
C LEU A 25 6.18 -17.14 3.15
N THR A 26 6.25 -16.93 1.83
CA THR A 26 5.15 -17.31 0.91
C THR A 26 4.94 -18.82 0.87
N VAL A 27 6.01 -19.62 0.86
CA VAL A 27 5.94 -21.09 0.86
C VAL A 27 5.37 -21.63 2.18
N VAL A 28 5.75 -21.05 3.32
CA VAL A 28 5.22 -21.42 4.63
C VAL A 28 3.76 -20.95 4.81
N GLY A 29 3.43 -19.75 4.31
CA GLY A 29 2.08 -19.19 4.35
C GLY A 29 1.06 -20.03 3.57
N VAL A 30 1.46 -20.69 2.48
CA VAL A 30 0.57 -21.60 1.74
C VAL A 30 0.28 -22.91 2.50
N SER A 31 1.08 -23.25 3.52
CA SER A 31 1.10 -24.58 4.14
C SER A 31 0.34 -24.69 5.47
N VAL A 32 0.01 -23.58 6.15
CA VAL A 32 -0.56 -23.60 7.52
C VAL A 32 -2.03 -23.19 7.53
N THR A 33 -2.92 -24.17 7.43
CA THR A 33 -4.37 -23.99 7.58
C THR A 33 -4.81 -24.33 9.01
N ALA A 34 -4.49 -23.48 9.98
CA ALA A 34 -5.05 -23.56 11.32
C ALA A 34 -5.85 -22.28 11.64
N ALA A 35 -6.93 -22.43 12.42
CA ALA A 35 -7.77 -21.31 12.83
C ALA A 35 -7.04 -20.44 13.86
N THR A 36 -7.15 -19.11 13.77
CA THR A 36 -6.55 -18.18 14.73
C THR A 36 -7.28 -18.27 16.08
N PRO A 37 -6.64 -18.71 17.19
CA PRO A 37 -7.33 -19.05 18.43
C PRO A 37 -7.87 -17.85 19.24
N PHE A 38 -7.59 -16.61 18.84
CA PHE A 38 -7.91 -15.39 19.60
C PHE A 38 -8.97 -14.48 18.93
N ARG A 39 -9.67 -14.94 17.88
CA ARG A 39 -10.63 -14.13 17.12
C ARG A 39 -12.05 -14.19 17.72
N PRO A 40 -12.76 -13.06 17.88
CA PRO A 40 -14.18 -13.06 18.27
C PRO A 40 -15.05 -13.77 17.23
N ALA A 41 -15.94 -14.66 17.67
CA ALA A 41 -16.87 -15.40 16.80
C ALA A 41 -17.79 -14.48 15.96
N ALA A 42 -18.02 -13.25 16.42
CA ALA A 42 -18.81 -12.23 15.73
C ALA A 42 -18.18 -11.74 14.41
N TRP A 43 -16.90 -12.03 14.15
CA TRP A 43 -16.17 -11.53 12.98
C TRP A 43 -16.09 -12.52 11.82
N GLY A 44 -16.93 -13.56 11.83
CA GLY A 44 -17.00 -14.58 10.79
C GLY A 44 -15.81 -15.54 10.77
N GLN A 45 -15.66 -16.28 9.67
CA GLN A 45 -14.62 -17.29 9.51
C GLN A 45 -13.21 -16.68 9.68
N ALA A 46 -12.38 -17.33 10.48
CA ALA A 46 -11.01 -16.88 10.72
C ALA A 46 -10.18 -17.03 9.43
N PRO A 47 -9.38 -16.01 9.05
CA PRO A 47 -8.35 -16.20 8.05
C PRO A 47 -7.38 -17.28 8.55
N SER A 48 -6.85 -18.07 7.63
CA SER A 48 -5.84 -19.07 7.96
C SER A 48 -4.59 -18.41 8.53
N ILE A 49 -3.87 -19.10 9.44
CA ILE A 49 -2.55 -18.64 9.90
C ILE A 49 -1.63 -18.34 8.72
N GLY A 50 -1.73 -19.13 7.66
CA GLY A 50 -1.05 -18.91 6.39
C GLY A 50 -1.24 -17.51 5.79
N GLU A 51 -2.50 -17.07 5.66
CA GLU A 51 -2.84 -15.73 5.16
C GLU A 51 -2.32 -14.63 6.07
N VAL A 52 -2.40 -14.81 7.39
CA VAL A 52 -1.89 -13.84 8.37
C VAL A 52 -0.37 -13.70 8.25
N VAL A 53 0.34 -14.82 8.16
CA VAL A 53 1.79 -14.88 8.01
C VAL A 53 2.23 -14.25 6.70
N LEU A 54 1.52 -14.54 5.60
CA LEU A 54 1.77 -13.92 4.29
C LEU A 54 1.55 -12.40 4.34
N ALA A 55 0.42 -11.94 4.90
CA ALA A 55 0.12 -10.52 5.00
C ALA A 55 1.15 -9.77 5.87
N ALA A 56 1.56 -10.36 6.99
CA ALA A 56 2.59 -9.79 7.85
C ALA A 56 3.95 -9.75 7.16
N GLY A 57 4.36 -10.84 6.48
CA GLY A 57 5.60 -10.91 5.72
C GLY A 57 5.66 -9.87 4.59
N LEU A 58 4.56 -9.73 3.84
CA LEU A 58 4.43 -8.73 2.78
C LEU A 58 4.50 -7.30 3.36
N ALA A 59 3.82 -7.03 4.47
CA ALA A 59 3.87 -5.73 5.13
C ALA A 59 5.30 -5.37 5.58
N VAL A 60 6.02 -6.31 6.20
CA VAL A 60 7.41 -6.11 6.61
C VAL A 60 8.32 -5.88 5.41
N PHE A 61 8.18 -6.66 4.34
CA PHE A 61 8.94 -6.50 3.11
C PHE A 61 8.71 -5.13 2.47
N LEU A 62 7.45 -4.73 2.32
CA LEU A 62 7.11 -3.42 1.76
C LEU A 62 7.68 -2.29 2.63
N ALA A 63 7.53 -2.36 3.95
CA ALA A 63 8.09 -1.37 4.86
C ALA A 63 9.62 -1.26 4.74
N LEU A 64 10.34 -2.38 4.76
CA LEU A 64 11.78 -2.39 4.65
C LEU A 64 12.25 -1.90 3.28
N HIS A 65 11.63 -2.38 2.21
CA HIS A 65 11.94 -1.95 0.85
C HIS A 65 11.72 -0.44 0.69
N THR A 66 10.57 0.08 1.12
CA THR A 66 10.27 1.52 1.07
C THR A 66 11.28 2.32 1.88
N LEU A 67 11.69 1.86 3.06
CA LEU A 67 12.72 2.53 3.87
C LEU A 67 14.09 2.57 3.18
N TYR A 68 14.55 1.48 2.59
CA TYR A 68 15.83 1.48 1.86
C TYR A 68 15.78 2.38 0.64
N TRP A 69 14.70 2.29 -0.13
CA TRP A 69 14.48 3.14 -1.29
C TRP A 69 14.46 4.63 -0.89
N TRP A 70 13.73 4.98 0.18
CA TRP A 70 13.65 6.35 0.69
C TRP A 70 15.02 6.92 1.09
N ARG A 71 15.91 6.11 1.66
CA ARG A 71 17.26 6.53 2.04
C ARG A 71 18.15 6.84 0.84
N GLY A 72 17.85 6.26 -0.33
CA GLY A 72 18.59 6.48 -1.57
C GLY A 72 18.13 7.70 -2.37
N LEU A 73 16.98 8.29 -2.01
CA LEU A 73 16.46 9.48 -2.69
C LEU A 73 17.27 10.74 -2.34
N ASP A 74 17.37 11.63 -3.32
CA ASP A 74 17.86 12.98 -3.09
C ASP A 74 16.85 13.80 -2.25
N GLU A 75 17.30 14.94 -1.72
CA GLU A 75 16.45 15.78 -0.86
C GLU A 75 15.31 16.45 -1.63
N ALA A 76 15.50 16.77 -2.91
CA ALA A 76 14.46 17.38 -3.73
C ALA A 76 13.29 16.42 -3.96
N ALA A 77 13.58 15.15 -4.26
CA ALA A 77 12.62 14.07 -4.41
C ALA A 77 11.90 13.78 -3.09
N LYS A 78 12.61 13.75 -1.96
CA LYS A 78 11.96 13.58 -0.64
C LYS A 78 10.98 14.71 -0.33
N GLU A 79 11.34 15.96 -0.60
CA GLU A 79 10.42 17.08 -0.44
C GLU A 79 9.23 16.99 -1.40
N ALA A 80 9.45 16.59 -2.65
CA ALA A 80 8.37 16.36 -3.61
C ALA A 80 7.38 15.29 -3.10
N HIS A 81 7.89 14.17 -2.56
CA HIS A 81 7.06 13.11 -1.97
C HIS A 81 6.25 13.61 -0.77
N LYS A 82 6.89 14.33 0.18
CA LYS A 82 6.19 14.87 1.36
C LYS A 82 5.14 15.89 0.99
N TRP A 83 5.46 16.80 0.07
CA TRP A 83 4.54 17.83 -0.40
C TRP A 83 3.36 17.22 -1.14
N ALA A 84 3.62 16.28 -2.05
CA ALA A 84 2.58 15.58 -2.79
C ALA A 84 1.68 14.74 -1.88
N TRP A 85 2.26 14.10 -0.86
CA TRP A 85 1.50 13.36 0.16
C TRP A 85 0.57 14.28 0.95
N TRP A 86 1.12 15.38 1.48
CA TRP A 86 0.35 16.30 2.32
C TRP A 86 -0.76 17.00 1.55
N TRP A 87 -0.44 17.59 0.39
CA TRP A 87 -1.40 18.35 -0.39
C TRP A 87 -2.22 17.47 -1.31
N GLY A 88 -1.57 16.80 -2.27
CA GLY A 88 -2.27 16.01 -3.27
C GLY A 88 -3.02 14.83 -2.66
N GLY A 89 -2.32 14.08 -1.83
CA GLY A 89 -2.86 12.89 -1.20
C GLY A 89 -4.12 13.17 -0.37
N ASN A 90 -4.00 14.00 0.68
CA ASN A 90 -5.13 14.32 1.54
C ASN A 90 -6.28 15.01 0.79
N LEU A 91 -5.99 15.91 -0.16
CA LEU A 91 -7.04 16.53 -0.98
C LEU A 91 -7.74 15.48 -1.86
N GLY A 92 -7.00 14.50 -2.38
CA GLY A 92 -7.55 13.34 -3.08
C GLY A 92 -8.47 12.51 -2.19
N LEU A 93 -8.09 12.29 -0.93
CA LEU A 93 -8.92 11.61 0.07
C LEU A 93 -10.23 12.35 0.36
N VAL A 94 -10.14 13.67 0.58
CA VAL A 94 -11.30 14.53 0.83
C VAL A 94 -12.22 14.55 -0.39
N GLY A 95 -11.65 14.65 -1.60
CA GLY A 95 -12.40 14.55 -2.85
C GLY A 95 -13.09 13.20 -3.01
N GLY A 96 -12.39 12.09 -2.73
CA GLY A 96 -12.98 10.75 -2.72
C GLY A 96 -14.10 10.61 -1.67
N GLY A 97 -13.92 11.21 -0.48
CA GLY A 97 -14.96 11.27 0.54
C GLY A 97 -16.21 12.02 0.08
N ALA A 98 -16.06 13.14 -0.64
CA ALA A 98 -17.19 13.86 -1.23
C ALA A 98 -17.95 13.01 -2.26
N VAL A 99 -17.25 12.20 -3.06
CA VAL A 99 -17.86 11.22 -3.99
C VAL A 99 -18.67 10.17 -3.23
N VAL A 100 -18.14 9.64 -2.12
CA VAL A 100 -18.86 8.68 -1.27
C VAL A 100 -20.13 9.32 -0.67
N ILE A 101 -20.06 10.57 -0.20
CA ILE A 101 -21.22 11.29 0.31
C ILE A 101 -22.26 11.51 -0.80
N ALA A 102 -21.83 11.88 -2.01
CA ALA A 102 -22.74 12.03 -3.16
C ALA A 102 -23.45 10.71 -3.51
N ALA A 103 -22.73 9.59 -3.52
CA ALA A 103 -23.31 8.26 -3.73
C ALA A 103 -24.34 7.92 -2.63
N ALA A 104 -24.03 8.22 -1.36
CA ALA A 104 -24.96 8.03 -0.25
C ALA A 104 -26.23 8.89 -0.35
N ASN A 105 -26.20 9.98 -1.12
CA ASN A 105 -27.36 10.84 -1.41
C ASN A 105 -28.03 10.51 -2.75
N GLY A 106 -27.78 9.32 -3.32
CA GLY A 106 -28.48 8.81 -4.50
C GLY A 106 -27.85 9.15 -5.84
N ALA A 107 -26.62 9.67 -5.87
CA ALA A 107 -25.88 9.77 -7.12
C ALA A 107 -25.46 8.38 -7.62
N ASP A 108 -25.81 8.04 -8.85
CA ASP A 108 -25.38 6.79 -9.48
C ASP A 108 -23.96 6.95 -10.02
N LEU A 109 -22.99 6.59 -9.18
CA LEU A 109 -21.55 6.76 -9.44
C LEU A 109 -20.84 5.42 -9.71
N LEU A 110 -21.57 4.31 -9.62
CA LEU A 110 -21.03 2.98 -9.85
C LEU A 110 -21.23 2.56 -11.32
N PRO A 111 -20.26 1.88 -11.93
CA PRO A 111 -20.48 1.25 -13.21
C PRO A 111 -21.64 0.26 -13.11
N ALA A 112 -22.48 0.19 -14.15
CA ALA A 112 -23.62 -0.74 -14.18
C ALA A 112 -23.24 -2.22 -13.96
N GLN A 113 -21.95 -2.59 -14.14
CA GLN A 113 -21.45 -3.95 -13.92
C GLN A 113 -20.87 -4.17 -12.51
N ALA A 114 -20.93 -3.19 -11.61
CA ALA A 114 -20.36 -3.32 -10.27
C ALA A 114 -21.06 -4.47 -9.50
N PRO A 115 -20.33 -5.34 -8.79
CA PRO A 115 -20.95 -6.40 -8.01
C PRO A 115 -21.66 -5.84 -6.77
N HIS A 116 -22.94 -6.20 -6.57
CA HIS A 116 -23.81 -5.61 -5.54
C HIS A 116 -23.81 -6.35 -4.19
N SER A 117 -22.83 -7.23 -3.93
CA SER A 117 -22.73 -7.84 -2.60
C SER A 117 -22.11 -6.85 -1.61
N ASP A 118 -22.52 -6.93 -0.33
CA ASP A 118 -22.02 -6.04 0.73
C ASP A 118 -20.48 -6.01 0.78
N ALA A 119 -19.85 -7.18 0.68
CA ALA A 119 -18.40 -7.31 0.66
C ALA A 119 -17.77 -6.65 -0.57
N ALA A 120 -18.38 -6.80 -1.75
CA ALA A 120 -17.88 -6.17 -2.97
C ALA A 120 -18.03 -4.65 -2.93
N MET A 121 -19.15 -4.14 -2.38
CA MET A 121 -19.37 -2.71 -2.20
C MET A 121 -18.37 -2.08 -1.23
N VAL A 122 -18.07 -2.75 -0.11
CA VAL A 122 -17.00 -2.33 0.81
C VAL A 122 -15.65 -2.32 0.10
N ALA A 123 -15.32 -3.37 -0.66
CA ALA A 123 -14.07 -3.44 -1.40
C ALA A 123 -13.95 -2.33 -2.45
N VAL A 124 -15.03 -2.05 -3.20
CA VAL A 124 -15.09 -0.95 -4.16
C VAL A 124 -14.87 0.40 -3.48
N GLY A 125 -15.49 0.63 -2.31
CA GLY A 125 -15.26 1.84 -1.52
C GLY A 125 -13.81 2.01 -1.07
N VAL A 126 -13.21 0.95 -0.51
CA VAL A 126 -11.79 0.96 -0.09
C VAL A 126 -10.86 1.25 -1.26
N VAL A 127 -11.05 0.56 -2.40
CA VAL A 127 -10.23 0.78 -3.60
C VAL A 127 -10.45 2.18 -4.15
N GLY A 128 -11.69 2.67 -4.20
CA GLY A 128 -12.03 4.00 -4.69
C GLY A 128 -11.33 5.12 -3.91
N VAL A 129 -11.33 5.02 -2.57
CA VAL A 129 -10.65 5.98 -1.70
C VAL A 129 -9.14 5.95 -1.89
N LEU A 130 -8.53 4.76 -2.03
CA LEU A 130 -7.10 4.62 -2.32
C LEU A 130 -6.74 5.20 -3.70
N VAL A 131 -7.58 4.97 -4.71
CA VAL A 131 -7.39 5.54 -6.06
C VAL A 131 -7.49 7.06 -6.02
N ALA A 132 -8.49 7.63 -5.34
CA ALA A 132 -8.64 9.07 -5.21
C ALA A 132 -7.41 9.72 -4.53
N GLN A 133 -6.92 9.11 -3.45
CA GLN A 133 -5.68 9.51 -2.77
C GLN A 133 -4.47 9.46 -3.73
N VAL A 134 -4.30 8.36 -4.49
CA VAL A 134 -3.17 8.20 -5.43
C VAL A 134 -3.24 9.19 -6.58
N LEU A 135 -4.44 9.47 -7.11
CA LEU A 135 -4.63 10.46 -8.17
C LEU A 135 -4.27 11.86 -7.68
N GLY A 136 -4.81 12.28 -6.52
CA GLY A 136 -4.48 13.56 -5.93
C GLY A 136 -2.98 13.68 -5.65
N TYR A 137 -2.37 12.65 -5.07
CA TYR A 137 -0.93 12.56 -4.86
C TYR A 137 -0.14 12.74 -6.17
N THR A 138 -0.51 12.01 -7.22
CA THR A 138 0.18 12.05 -8.52
C THR A 138 0.09 13.43 -9.16
N ILE A 139 -1.09 14.06 -9.12
CA ILE A 139 -1.30 15.42 -9.66
C ILE A 139 -0.41 16.42 -8.93
N ALA A 140 -0.39 16.38 -7.60
CA ALA A 140 0.45 17.27 -6.80
C ALA A 140 1.94 17.03 -7.05
N TRP A 141 2.37 15.77 -7.13
CA TRP A 141 3.75 15.43 -7.44
C TRP A 141 4.18 15.98 -8.81
N CYS A 142 3.37 15.79 -9.86
CA CYS A 142 3.61 16.38 -11.18
C CYS A 142 3.65 17.91 -11.13
N GLY A 143 2.72 18.53 -10.42
CA GLY A 143 2.65 19.98 -10.22
C GLY A 143 3.88 20.55 -9.54
N TRP A 144 4.43 19.85 -8.54
CA TRP A 144 5.64 20.26 -7.82
C TRP A 144 6.84 20.38 -8.75
N TRP A 145 7.01 19.40 -9.64
CA TRP A 145 8.08 19.41 -10.64
C TRP A 145 7.85 20.49 -11.70
N MET A 146 6.63 20.63 -12.22
CA MET A 146 6.31 21.66 -13.22
C MET A 146 6.56 23.08 -12.71
N ALA A 147 6.25 23.35 -11.44
CA ALA A 147 6.46 24.65 -10.82
C ALA A 147 7.94 24.97 -10.50
N ARG A 148 8.83 23.97 -10.54
CA ARG A 148 10.25 24.08 -10.17
C ARG A 148 11.19 23.63 -11.29
N ARG A 149 10.70 23.67 -12.54
CA ARG A 149 11.55 23.52 -13.73
C ARG A 149 12.26 24.83 -14.04
#